data_AF-A0A7V5MJD5-F1
#
_entry.id   AF-A0A7V5MJD5-F1
#
_cell.length_a   1.000
_cell.length_b   1.000
_cell.length_c   1.000
_cell.angle_alpha   90.00
_cell.angle_beta   90.00
_cell.angle_gamma   90.00
#
_symmetry.space_group_name_H-M   'P 1'
#
loop_
_entity.id
_entity.type
_entity.pdbx_description
1 polymer ?
#
loop_
_entity_poly.entity_id
_entity_poly.type
_entity_poly.pdbx_seq_one_letter_code
_entity_poly.pdbx_strand_id
1 'polypeptide(L)'
;SMCREEPSEGLSALLKEITKGEHASVPIQTGLLQDILPLASIEYFDNVQDVTLDAVNLSAYKKSLRSSSLSHVLPKLESHEIQGKEDLDGYVDTSLVYTLMGENSHLVKTHALEVLWERQGGEFAIMTEEGSLSLSMFADILYETVATEGEWAAARRIAQLTGKYDDRLEDVLLDIIIRHKRLGVGRAYSSDATFTEPHKSTDIVTTIDRFSGSNMAEKVLTQEIILHLGYLIKVEPELFENILTLRSWYFIQLLVGQISRQENLPFGEAYLALLRIAPHDIYSRLRATLKAFTQEVTDFYQQENLNASGTLALNTVEASIVSEAVESDNWATWRVESGMLGPRKATFYKDIWYLLKQCSALVIGDRYRIESRVGSEFTLESTAGERGFALKIDTLLQDIHAPEYRQLTIEALESMSRLFKQNPEFHIENDLILDVLIGHAVKFAWEQRFGGEHYNDKRSEAWETFYKLSPVETDQAFIGALMALIRT
;
A
#
# COMPACT_ATOMS: atom_id res chain seq x y z
N SER A 1 50.32 -13.20 13.48
CA SER A 1 51.50 -12.76 12.73
C SER A 1 51.30 -11.38 12.08
N MET A 2 50.63 -10.42 12.76
CA MET A 2 50.16 -9.16 12.16
C MET A 2 51.05 -7.92 12.42
N CYS A 3 52.35 -8.08 12.66
CA CYS A 3 53.27 -6.93 12.77
C CYS A 3 54.56 -7.23 12.02
N ARG A 4 54.49 -7.31 10.68
CA ARG A 4 55.70 -7.40 9.82
C ARG A 4 55.80 -6.30 8.77
N GLU A 5 54.87 -5.35 8.74
CA GLU A 5 54.95 -4.16 7.91
C GLU A 5 55.10 -2.93 8.84
N GLU A 6 55.92 -1.97 8.42
CA GLU A 6 56.14 -0.74 9.19
C GLU A 6 54.79 -0.03 9.38
N PRO A 7 54.44 0.40 10.61
CA PRO A 7 53.20 1.09 10.85
C PRO A 7 53.16 2.38 10.03
N SER A 8 52.05 2.61 9.31
CA SER A 8 51.84 3.85 8.58
C SER A 8 52.10 5.06 9.49
N GLU A 9 52.69 6.14 8.96
CA GLU A 9 53.05 7.34 9.76
C GLU A 9 51.88 7.86 10.61
N GLY A 10 50.65 7.71 10.10
CA GLY A 10 49.41 8.05 10.82
C GLY A 10 49.17 7.20 12.08
N LEU A 11 49.42 5.89 12.04
CA LEU A 11 49.26 5.02 13.21
C LEU A 11 50.32 5.34 14.28
N SER A 12 51.54 5.66 13.86
CA SER A 12 52.61 6.04 14.79
C SER A 12 52.33 7.38 15.48
N ALA A 13 51.75 8.35 14.76
CA ALA A 13 51.32 9.62 15.32
C ALA A 13 50.19 9.42 16.34
N LEU A 14 49.15 8.64 15.99
CA LEU A 14 48.04 8.34 16.88
C LEU A 14 48.48 7.62 18.15
N LEU A 15 49.39 6.63 18.05
CA LEU A 15 49.93 5.92 19.22
C LEU A 15 50.73 6.86 20.14
N LYS A 16 51.43 7.85 19.58
CA LYS A 16 52.10 8.89 20.38
C LYS A 16 51.13 9.84 21.08
N GLU A 17 49.96 10.09 20.49
CA GLU A 17 48.91 10.93 21.09
C GLU A 17 48.16 10.18 22.19
N ILE A 18 47.84 8.91 21.97
CA ILE A 18 47.23 8.02 22.98
C ILE A 18 48.15 7.88 24.19
N THR A 19 49.46 7.71 23.98
CA THR A 19 50.43 7.63 25.09
C THR A 19 50.65 8.97 25.82
N LYS A 20 50.35 10.10 25.18
CA LYS A 20 50.35 11.42 25.82
C LYS A 20 49.06 11.72 26.59
N GLY A 21 48.01 10.92 26.40
CA GLY A 21 46.74 11.04 27.14
C GLY A 21 45.84 12.18 26.65
N GLU A 22 46.10 12.79 25.49
CA GLU A 22 45.26 13.84 24.91
C GLU A 22 45.32 13.81 23.38
N HIS A 23 44.16 13.95 22.73
CA HIS A 23 44.05 14.18 21.28
C HIS A 23 43.09 15.33 21.00
N ALA A 24 43.54 16.35 20.26
CA ALA A 24 42.71 17.49 19.84
C ALA A 24 41.87 18.12 20.97
N SER A 25 42.45 18.23 22.19
CA SER A 25 41.80 18.76 23.42
C SER A 25 40.79 17.82 24.10
N VAL A 26 40.71 16.57 23.67
CA VAL A 26 39.94 15.51 24.34
C VAL A 26 40.91 14.65 25.16
N PRO A 27 40.70 14.51 26.49
CA PRO A 27 41.53 13.65 27.32
C PRO A 27 41.29 12.18 26.97
N ILE A 28 42.38 11.45 26.73
CA ILE A 28 42.37 10.01 26.45
C ILE A 28 42.75 9.27 27.73
N GLN A 29 41.86 8.41 28.21
CA GLN A 29 42.16 7.50 29.31
C GLN A 29 42.56 6.12 28.76
N THR A 30 43.67 5.58 29.26
CA THR A 30 44.16 4.23 28.94
C THR A 30 44.30 3.41 30.22
N GLY A 31 44.00 2.12 30.15
CA GLY A 31 43.89 1.24 31.31
C GLY A 31 43.43 -0.17 30.88
N LEU A 32 43.23 -1.06 31.85
CA LEU A 32 42.69 -2.39 31.54
C LEU A 32 41.23 -2.24 31.08
N LEU A 33 40.83 -3.03 30.08
CA LEU A 33 39.50 -2.94 29.47
C LEU A 33 38.37 -3.01 30.51
N GLN A 34 38.51 -3.87 31.51
CA GLN A 34 37.56 -4.02 32.63
C GLN A 34 37.35 -2.75 33.47
N ASP A 35 38.36 -1.88 33.55
CA ASP A 35 38.31 -0.66 34.37
C ASP A 35 37.69 0.52 33.60
N ILE A 36 37.73 0.48 32.26
CA ILE A 36 37.23 1.55 31.37
C ILE A 36 35.86 1.22 30.81
N LEU A 37 35.50 -0.06 30.66
CA LEU A 37 34.19 -0.49 30.15
C LEU A 37 32.99 0.19 30.85
N PRO A 38 33.00 0.38 32.19
CA PRO A 38 31.91 1.06 32.89
C PRO A 38 31.77 2.56 32.55
N LEU A 39 32.80 3.17 31.96
CA LEU A 39 32.83 4.58 31.57
C LEU A 39 32.47 4.77 30.09
N ALA A 40 32.27 3.68 29.34
CA ALA A 40 31.92 3.74 27.93
C ALA A 40 30.43 4.07 27.74
N SER A 41 30.15 5.04 26.87
CA SER A 41 28.82 5.32 26.34
C SER A 41 28.74 4.91 24.88
N ILE A 42 27.60 4.37 24.47
CA ILE A 42 27.30 4.08 23.06
C ILE A 42 26.44 5.22 22.54
N GLU A 43 26.86 5.85 21.45
CA GLU A 43 26.10 6.86 20.73
C GLU A 43 25.87 6.37 19.30
N TYR A 44 24.62 6.38 18.86
CA TYR A 44 24.22 5.91 17.54
C TYR A 44 24.15 7.11 16.59
N PHE A 45 24.86 7.04 15.47
CA PHE A 45 24.79 8.04 14.42
C PHE A 45 23.99 7.46 13.23
N ASP A 46 22.75 7.91 13.07
CA ASP A 46 21.84 7.43 12.02
C ASP A 46 22.21 7.90 10.60
N ASN A 47 23.15 8.85 10.47
CA ASN A 47 23.50 9.44 9.17
C ASN A 47 24.99 9.83 9.14
N VAL A 48 25.85 8.86 8.83
CA VAL A 48 27.26 9.14 8.53
C VAL A 48 27.37 9.50 7.05
N GLN A 49 27.08 10.76 6.73
CA GLN A 49 27.32 11.28 5.37
C GLN A 49 28.84 11.32 5.14
N ASP A 50 29.27 10.78 3.99
CA ASP A 50 30.63 10.85 3.44
C ASP A 50 31.75 10.00 4.09
N VAL A 51 31.43 8.99 4.91
CA VAL A 51 32.43 7.99 5.35
C VAL A 51 32.06 6.60 4.87
N THR A 52 32.69 6.15 3.79
CA THR A 52 32.77 4.72 3.45
C THR A 52 33.82 4.07 4.33
N LEU A 53 33.38 3.37 5.39
CA LEU A 53 34.27 2.49 6.15
C LEU A 53 34.61 1.29 5.26
N ASP A 54 35.89 1.13 4.92
CA ASP A 54 36.36 -0.13 4.34
C ASP A 54 35.98 -1.27 5.29
N ALA A 55 35.46 -2.37 4.74
CA ALA A 55 35.07 -3.55 5.50
C ALA A 55 36.31 -4.13 6.21
N VAL A 56 36.58 -3.64 7.42
CA VAL A 56 37.55 -4.27 8.30
C VAL A 56 36.92 -5.60 8.68
N ASN A 57 37.49 -6.70 8.17
CA ASN A 57 37.27 -8.03 8.71
C ASN A 57 37.87 -8.05 10.13
N LEU A 58 37.15 -7.44 11.08
CA LEU A 58 37.29 -7.75 12.48
C LEU A 58 36.88 -9.21 12.57
N SER A 59 37.86 -10.11 12.62
CA SER A 59 37.61 -11.47 13.05
C SER A 59 37.08 -11.36 14.48
N ALA A 60 35.75 -11.29 14.60
CA ALA A 60 35.06 -11.20 15.86
C ALA A 60 35.66 -12.29 16.74
N TYR A 61 36.25 -11.90 17.85
CA TYR A 61 36.67 -12.85 18.85
C TYR A 61 35.37 -13.46 19.38
N LYS A 62 34.95 -14.57 18.76
CA LYS A 62 33.77 -15.32 19.11
C LYS A 62 33.93 -15.72 20.58
N LYS A 63 33.32 -14.98 21.50
CA LYS A 63 32.78 -15.57 22.73
C LYS A 63 31.58 -16.42 22.31
N SER A 64 31.89 -17.49 21.57
CA SER A 64 31.08 -18.69 21.64
C SER A 64 31.08 -19.06 23.12
N LEU A 65 29.89 -19.24 23.68
CA LEU A 65 29.70 -20.02 24.91
C LEU A 65 30.26 -21.41 24.61
N ARG A 66 31.59 -21.55 24.71
CA ARG A 66 32.27 -22.81 24.47
C ARG A 66 31.99 -23.66 25.69
N SER A 67 31.39 -24.82 25.45
CA SER A 67 31.70 -25.97 26.28
C SER A 67 32.72 -26.83 25.54
N SER A 68 33.86 -27.07 26.17
CA SER A 68 34.82 -28.06 25.70
C SER A 68 35.06 -29.06 26.82
N SER A 69 34.27 -30.14 26.80
CA SER A 69 34.71 -31.54 27.00
C SER A 69 33.57 -32.40 27.56
N LEU A 70 32.70 -32.90 26.68
CA LEU A 70 32.03 -34.17 26.93
C LEU A 70 32.22 -35.05 25.70
N SER A 71 33.34 -35.77 25.71
CA SER A 71 33.61 -36.90 24.84
C SER A 71 32.66 -38.06 25.18
N HIS A 72 31.40 -37.95 24.80
CA HIS A 72 30.57 -39.09 24.48
C HIS A 72 30.18 -38.96 23.01
N VAL A 73 30.70 -39.88 22.20
CA VAL A 73 30.41 -40.00 20.78
C VAL A 73 28.91 -40.29 20.62
N LEU A 74 28.13 -39.24 20.46
CA LEU A 74 26.86 -39.30 19.75
C LEU A 74 27.14 -38.85 18.30
N PRO A 75 26.49 -39.46 17.30
CA PRO A 75 26.75 -39.14 15.91
C PRO A 75 26.57 -37.65 15.70
N LYS A 76 27.58 -37.01 15.09
CA LYS A 76 27.48 -35.65 14.57
C LYS A 76 26.29 -35.66 13.62
N LEU A 77 25.20 -34.98 13.96
CA LEU A 77 24.07 -34.83 13.06
C LEU A 77 24.56 -34.08 11.83
N GLU A 78 24.46 -34.70 10.66
CA GLU A 78 24.66 -33.98 9.43
C GLU A 78 23.56 -32.93 9.37
N SER A 79 23.94 -31.66 9.43
CA SER A 79 23.05 -30.50 9.43
C SER A 79 22.10 -30.41 8.22
N HIS A 80 22.19 -31.35 7.29
CA HIS A 80 21.33 -31.52 6.12
C HIS A 80 20.04 -32.33 6.39
N GLU A 81 19.92 -33.05 7.52
CA GLU A 81 18.75 -33.88 7.82
C GLU A 81 17.59 -33.15 8.51
N ILE A 82 17.86 -32.03 9.21
CA ILE A 82 16.85 -31.29 9.99
C ILE A 82 16.28 -30.15 9.14
N GLN A 83 15.05 -30.28 8.67
CA GLN A 83 14.34 -29.28 7.88
C GLN A 83 13.24 -28.56 8.68
N GLY A 84 12.71 -29.23 9.71
CA GLY A 84 11.65 -28.72 10.57
C GLY A 84 11.93 -28.98 12.04
N LYS A 85 11.04 -28.45 12.90
CA LYS A 85 11.08 -28.78 14.33
C LYS A 85 10.57 -30.19 14.59
N GLU A 86 9.73 -30.69 13.70
CA GLU A 86 9.11 -32.02 13.72
C GLU A 86 10.18 -33.13 13.68
N ASP A 87 11.29 -32.90 12.98
CA ASP A 87 12.44 -33.82 12.92
C ASP A 87 13.12 -34.00 14.29
N LEU A 88 12.90 -33.06 15.21
CA LEU A 88 13.45 -33.04 16.57
C LEU A 88 12.44 -33.48 17.64
N ASP A 89 11.18 -33.76 17.30
CA ASP A 89 10.15 -34.16 18.27
C ASP A 89 10.50 -35.49 18.98
N GLY A 90 11.26 -36.37 18.33
CA GLY A 90 11.73 -37.63 18.95
C GLY A 90 12.90 -37.47 19.92
N TYR A 91 13.52 -36.30 19.99
CA TYR A 91 14.75 -36.09 20.75
C TYR A 91 14.44 -35.91 22.23
N VAL A 92 15.30 -36.44 23.11
CA VAL A 92 15.25 -36.15 24.55
C VAL A 92 15.79 -34.76 24.84
N ASP A 93 15.31 -34.12 25.91
CA ASP A 93 15.64 -32.73 26.24
C ASP A 93 17.15 -32.50 26.42
N THR A 94 17.89 -33.48 26.92
CA THR A 94 19.35 -33.42 26.99
C THR A 94 19.99 -33.30 25.62
N SER A 95 19.52 -34.05 24.62
CA SER A 95 19.98 -33.96 23.23
C SER A 95 19.63 -32.60 22.62
N LEU A 96 18.46 -32.03 22.92
CA LEU A 96 18.08 -30.69 22.47
C LEU A 96 19.01 -29.63 23.05
N VAL A 97 19.36 -29.73 24.34
CA VAL A 97 20.35 -28.85 24.98
C VAL A 97 21.72 -28.97 24.31
N TYR A 98 22.18 -30.19 24.00
CA TYR A 98 23.41 -30.37 23.23
C TYR A 98 23.34 -29.73 21.84
N THR A 99 22.18 -29.79 21.18
CA THR A 99 21.97 -29.13 19.88
C THR A 99 22.07 -27.60 19.99
N LEU A 100 21.48 -27.01 21.04
CA LEU A 100 21.55 -25.56 21.30
C LEU A 100 22.98 -25.08 21.56
N MET A 101 23.72 -25.83 22.40
CA MET A 101 25.08 -25.48 22.83
C MET A 101 26.15 -25.86 21.81
N GLY A 102 25.85 -26.78 20.88
CA GLY A 102 26.79 -27.29 19.89
C GLY A 102 27.08 -26.33 18.73
N GLU A 103 27.98 -26.75 17.83
CA GLU A 103 28.33 -26.05 16.58
C GLU A 103 27.31 -26.35 15.47
N ASN A 104 26.02 -26.11 15.74
CA ASN A 104 24.93 -26.26 14.77
C ASN A 104 24.58 -24.92 14.11
N SER A 105 23.89 -24.98 12.95
CA SER A 105 23.38 -23.77 12.29
C SER A 105 22.33 -23.07 13.17
N HIS A 106 22.19 -21.75 13.00
CA HIS A 106 21.20 -20.96 13.73
C HIS A 106 19.77 -21.44 13.53
N LEU A 107 19.45 -21.95 12.33
CA LEU A 107 18.16 -22.56 12.03
C LEU A 107 17.92 -23.82 12.88
N VAL A 108 18.88 -24.74 12.95
CA VAL A 108 18.78 -25.96 13.78
C VAL A 108 18.69 -25.62 15.26
N LYS A 109 19.44 -24.61 15.73
CA LYS A 109 19.31 -24.11 17.10
C LYS A 109 17.92 -23.53 17.38
N THR A 110 17.36 -22.80 16.41
CA THR A 110 15.99 -22.25 16.53
C THR A 110 14.95 -23.37 16.63
N HIS A 111 15.07 -24.43 15.82
CA HIS A 111 14.18 -25.59 15.91
C HIS A 111 14.29 -26.31 17.25
N ALA A 112 15.52 -26.56 17.74
CA ALA A 112 15.73 -27.18 19.04
C ALA A 112 15.18 -26.30 20.18
N LEU A 113 15.29 -24.98 20.05
CA LEU A 113 14.77 -24.01 21.01
C LEU A 113 13.23 -24.07 21.06
N GLU A 114 12.56 -24.09 19.91
CA GLU A 114 11.10 -24.20 19.84
C GLU A 114 10.58 -25.48 20.51
N VAL A 115 11.17 -26.64 20.20
CA VAL A 115 10.76 -27.92 20.80
C VAL A 115 10.99 -27.93 22.31
N LEU A 116 12.15 -27.45 22.77
CA LEU A 116 12.47 -27.42 24.20
C LEU A 116 11.58 -26.43 24.96
N TRP A 117 11.27 -25.28 24.34
CA TRP A 117 10.39 -24.26 24.91
C TRP A 117 8.96 -24.76 25.06
N GLU A 118 8.43 -25.48 24.06
CA GLU A 118 7.10 -26.09 24.13
C GLU A 118 6.98 -27.14 25.26
N ARG A 119 8.09 -27.80 25.61
CA ARG A 119 8.12 -28.85 26.66
C ARG A 119 8.34 -28.31 28.06
N GLN A 120 9.32 -27.42 28.21
CA GLN A 120 9.86 -27.04 29.52
C GLN A 120 9.59 -25.57 29.88
N GLY A 121 9.19 -24.75 28.90
CA GLY A 121 8.99 -23.31 29.08
C GLY A 121 10.30 -22.51 29.19
N GLY A 122 10.17 -21.18 29.24
CA GLY A 122 11.32 -20.25 29.23
C GLY A 122 12.21 -20.28 30.48
N GLU A 123 11.67 -20.73 31.63
CA GLU A 123 12.42 -20.81 32.90
C GLU A 123 13.31 -22.05 33.00
N PHE A 124 13.30 -22.92 31.99
CA PHE A 124 14.13 -24.12 31.97
C PHE A 124 15.63 -23.77 32.06
N ALA A 125 16.32 -24.35 33.03
CA ALA A 125 17.74 -24.08 33.27
C ALA A 125 18.62 -24.97 32.37
N ILE A 126 19.37 -24.31 31.49
CA ILE A 126 20.46 -24.91 30.71
C ILE A 126 21.75 -24.83 31.53
N MET A 127 22.39 -25.96 31.76
CA MET A 127 23.69 -26.00 32.43
C MET A 127 24.81 -25.64 31.44
N THR A 128 25.53 -24.57 31.72
CA THR A 128 26.71 -24.12 30.95
C THR A 128 27.97 -24.18 31.83
N GLU A 129 29.16 -24.02 31.24
CA GLU A 129 30.42 -23.99 32.01
C GLU A 129 30.48 -22.80 32.99
N GLU A 130 29.85 -21.68 32.65
CA GLU A 130 29.85 -20.44 33.44
C GLU A 130 28.69 -20.38 34.47
N GLY A 131 27.83 -21.41 34.51
CA GLY A 131 26.68 -21.50 35.42
C GLY A 131 25.40 -21.94 34.72
N SER A 132 24.26 -21.80 35.40
CA SER A 132 22.94 -22.06 34.82
C SER A 132 22.42 -20.84 34.06
N LEU A 133 21.97 -21.03 32.82
CA LEU A 133 21.34 -20.03 31.98
C LEU A 133 19.89 -20.42 31.73
N SER A 134 18.91 -19.52 31.87
CA SER A 134 17.53 -19.85 31.51
C SER A 134 17.35 -19.94 30.00
N LEU A 135 16.38 -20.73 29.56
CA LEU A 135 16.04 -20.86 28.14
C LEU A 135 15.58 -19.51 27.55
N SER A 136 14.94 -18.65 28.34
CA SER A 136 14.59 -17.27 27.98
C SER A 136 15.82 -16.41 27.70
N MET A 137 16.81 -16.41 28.59
CA MET A 137 18.06 -15.67 28.37
C MET A 137 18.83 -16.21 27.17
N PHE A 138 18.84 -17.53 26.96
CA PHE A 138 19.45 -18.14 25.79
C PHE A 138 18.73 -17.71 24.50
N ALA A 139 17.39 -17.67 24.50
CA ALA A 139 16.59 -17.21 23.37
C ALA A 139 16.90 -15.74 23.02
N ASP A 140 17.05 -14.87 24.03
CA ASP A 140 17.45 -13.47 23.82
C ASP A 140 18.85 -13.37 23.19
N ILE A 141 19.83 -14.11 23.69
CA ILE A 141 21.18 -14.13 23.12
C ILE A 141 21.16 -14.63 21.67
N LEU A 142 20.41 -15.71 21.41
CA LEU A 142 20.28 -16.27 20.07
C LEU A 142 19.57 -15.28 19.13
N TYR A 143 18.50 -14.61 19.59
CA TYR A 143 17.79 -13.57 18.85
C TYR A 143 18.73 -12.46 18.39
N GLU A 144 19.51 -11.87 19.30
CA GLU A 144 20.47 -10.82 18.97
C GLU A 144 21.53 -11.31 17.98
N THR A 145 21.99 -12.55 18.14
CA THR A 145 22.98 -13.17 17.23
C THR A 145 22.42 -13.34 15.82
N VAL A 146 21.22 -13.91 15.67
CA VAL A 146 20.63 -14.12 14.33
C VAL A 146 20.17 -12.82 13.68
N ALA A 147 19.75 -11.82 14.47
CA ALA A 147 19.38 -10.51 13.97
C ALA A 147 20.60 -9.75 13.41
N THR A 148 21.74 -9.80 14.12
CA THR A 148 22.99 -9.15 13.68
C THR A 148 23.60 -9.81 12.44
N GLU A 149 23.40 -11.12 12.27
CA GLU A 149 23.83 -11.85 11.07
C GLU A 149 22.84 -11.76 9.89
N GLY A 150 21.67 -11.16 10.07
CA GLY A 150 20.65 -11.02 9.02
C GLY A 150 19.86 -12.30 8.73
N GLU A 151 19.85 -13.26 9.65
CA GLU A 151 19.08 -14.51 9.58
C GLU A 151 17.62 -14.26 10.02
N TRP A 152 16.90 -13.45 9.25
CA TRP A 152 15.59 -12.89 9.63
C TRP A 152 14.51 -13.92 9.93
N ALA A 153 14.54 -15.08 9.26
CA ALA A 153 13.56 -16.13 9.51
C ALA A 153 13.73 -16.72 10.92
N ALA A 154 14.96 -16.91 11.38
CA ALA A 154 15.24 -17.34 12.74
C ALA A 154 14.88 -16.23 13.74
N ALA A 155 15.27 -14.98 13.46
CA ALA A 155 14.98 -13.83 14.32
C ALA A 155 13.47 -13.69 14.59
N ARG A 156 12.64 -13.74 13.55
CA ARG A 156 11.18 -13.63 13.67
C ARG A 156 10.54 -14.78 14.45
N ARG A 157 11.07 -16.00 14.29
CA ARG A 157 10.59 -17.18 15.03
C ARG A 157 10.91 -17.07 16.51
N ILE A 158 12.13 -16.70 16.85
CA ILE A 158 12.55 -16.51 18.25
C ILE A 158 11.78 -15.35 18.88
N ALA A 159 11.58 -14.24 18.15
CA ALA A 159 10.76 -13.13 18.61
C ALA A 159 9.31 -13.55 18.91
N GLN A 160 8.72 -14.39 18.04
CA GLN A 160 7.37 -14.91 18.27
C GLN A 160 7.32 -15.84 19.49
N LEU A 161 8.32 -16.73 19.62
CA LEU A 161 8.40 -17.68 20.72
C LEU A 161 8.52 -17.00 22.09
N THR A 162 9.31 -15.92 22.13
CA THR A 162 9.58 -15.12 23.34
C THR A 162 8.52 -14.04 23.60
N GLY A 163 7.53 -13.88 22.71
CA GLY A 163 6.48 -12.87 22.84
C GLY A 163 6.98 -11.43 22.70
N LYS A 164 8.08 -11.21 21.98
CA LYS A 164 8.57 -9.86 21.68
C LYS A 164 7.55 -9.08 20.84
N TYR A 165 7.36 -7.81 21.20
CA TYR A 165 6.53 -6.87 20.45
C TYR A 165 7.16 -5.49 20.45
N ASP A 166 6.74 -4.66 19.50
CA ASP A 166 7.21 -3.28 19.34
C ASP A 166 6.25 -2.32 20.06
N ASP A 167 6.79 -1.42 20.89
CA ASP A 167 6.01 -0.46 21.68
C ASP A 167 5.39 0.64 20.81
N ARG A 168 5.92 0.90 19.60
CA ARG A 168 5.41 1.91 18.66
C ARG A 168 4.12 1.50 17.96
N LEU A 169 3.60 0.28 18.19
CA LEU A 169 2.33 -0.16 17.61
C LEU A 169 1.16 0.76 17.99
N GLU A 170 1.14 1.29 19.21
CA GLU A 170 0.14 2.27 19.68
C GLU A 170 0.21 3.57 18.85
N ASP A 171 1.40 4.12 18.66
CA ASP A 171 1.61 5.34 17.87
C ASP A 171 1.23 5.13 16.40
N VAL A 172 1.62 3.98 15.83
CA VAL A 172 1.28 3.62 14.45
C VAL A 172 -0.23 3.47 14.26
N LEU A 173 -0.91 2.82 15.21
CA LEU A 173 -2.36 2.70 15.14
C LEU A 173 -3.04 4.07 15.25
N LEU A 174 -2.56 4.94 16.14
CA LEU A 174 -3.04 6.30 16.25
C LEU A 174 -2.89 7.05 14.92
N ASP A 175 -1.71 6.97 14.30
CA ASP A 175 -1.41 7.60 13.00
C ASP A 175 -2.37 7.15 11.87
N ILE A 176 -2.76 5.88 11.87
CA ILE A 176 -3.73 5.32 10.92
C ILE A 176 -5.13 5.91 11.18
N ILE A 177 -5.56 5.96 12.43
CA ILE A 177 -6.93 6.33 12.82
C ILE A 177 -7.18 7.83 12.65
N ILE A 178 -6.22 8.69 13.00
CA ILE A 178 -6.36 10.15 12.84
C ILE A 178 -6.51 10.56 11.36
N ARG A 179 -6.09 9.70 10.43
CA ARG A 179 -6.30 9.87 8.98
C ARG A 179 -7.60 9.23 8.49
N HIS A 180 -8.54 8.96 9.41
CA HIS A 180 -9.84 8.36 9.16
C HIS A 180 -9.79 6.99 8.48
N LYS A 181 -8.76 6.20 8.80
CA LYS A 181 -8.61 4.82 8.30
C LYS A 181 -8.80 3.82 9.44
N ARG A 182 -9.15 2.59 9.07
CA ARG A 182 -9.30 1.46 9.99
C ARG A 182 -8.17 0.45 9.76
N LEU A 183 -7.76 -0.25 10.82
CA LEU A 183 -6.74 -1.31 10.75
C LEU A 183 -7.35 -2.66 11.10
N GLY A 184 -7.50 -3.54 10.12
CA GLY A 184 -7.82 -4.96 10.33
C GLY A 184 -6.54 -5.78 10.52
N VAL A 185 -6.50 -6.62 11.56
CA VAL A 185 -5.37 -7.49 11.88
C VAL A 185 -5.75 -8.97 11.83
N GLY A 186 -4.77 -9.82 11.50
CA GLY A 186 -4.98 -11.26 11.40
C GLY A 186 -5.83 -11.66 10.18
N ARG A 187 -6.35 -12.89 10.21
CA ARG A 187 -7.06 -13.51 9.09
C ARG A 187 -8.58 -13.41 9.19
N ALA A 188 -9.10 -13.07 10.37
CA ALA A 188 -10.52 -12.99 10.61
C ALA A 188 -11.10 -11.65 10.10
N TYR A 189 -12.25 -11.72 9.43
CA TYR A 189 -12.96 -10.54 8.92
C TYR A 189 -14.07 -10.09 9.89
N SER A 190 -13.82 -10.17 11.20
CA SER A 190 -14.75 -9.72 12.23
C SER A 190 -14.50 -8.26 12.61
N SER A 191 -15.54 -7.62 13.17
CA SER A 191 -15.42 -6.32 13.84
C SER A 191 -14.34 -6.34 14.91
N ASP A 192 -14.24 -7.45 15.64
CA ASP A 192 -13.35 -7.63 16.78
C ASP A 192 -11.87 -7.69 16.39
N ALA A 193 -11.58 -7.95 15.11
CA ALA A 193 -10.23 -7.95 14.54
C ALA A 193 -9.90 -6.61 13.85
N THR A 194 -10.79 -5.62 13.92
CA THR A 194 -10.63 -4.33 13.24
C THR A 194 -10.61 -3.18 14.24
N PHE A 195 -9.50 -2.46 14.28
CA PHE A 195 -9.35 -1.26 15.07
C PHE A 195 -9.93 -0.04 14.36
N THR A 196 -10.80 0.66 15.08
CA THR A 196 -11.41 1.94 14.66
C THR A 196 -11.16 3.08 15.65
N GLU A 197 -10.58 2.75 16.82
CA GLU A 197 -10.19 3.70 17.86
C GLU A 197 -8.77 3.35 18.36
N PRO A 198 -8.04 4.29 18.99
CA PRO A 198 -6.69 4.03 19.48
C PRO A 198 -6.68 2.95 20.57
N HIS A 199 -5.66 2.10 20.56
CA HIS A 199 -5.46 1.03 21.54
C HIS A 199 -3.99 0.95 21.97
N LYS A 200 -3.74 0.42 23.16
CA LYS A 200 -2.38 0.18 23.66
C LYS A 200 -1.71 -0.94 22.87
N SER A 201 -0.39 -0.89 22.77
CA SER A 201 0.41 -1.93 22.10
C SER A 201 0.10 -3.34 22.62
N THR A 202 -0.14 -3.51 23.93
CA THR A 202 -0.52 -4.80 24.52
C THR A 202 -1.86 -5.33 24.02
N ASP A 203 -2.85 -4.46 23.83
CA ASP A 203 -4.18 -4.83 23.35
C ASP A 203 -4.12 -5.16 21.84
N ILE A 204 -3.30 -4.42 21.10
CA ILE A 204 -3.02 -4.68 19.68
C ILE A 204 -2.41 -6.07 19.53
N VAL A 205 -1.35 -6.38 20.29
CA VAL A 205 -0.67 -7.69 20.24
C VAL A 205 -1.61 -8.82 20.64
N THR A 206 -2.42 -8.63 21.70
CA THR A 206 -3.42 -9.63 22.12
C THR A 206 -4.44 -9.92 21.02
N THR A 207 -4.83 -8.89 20.26
CA THR A 207 -5.76 -9.03 19.13
C THR A 207 -5.09 -9.75 17.95
N ILE A 208 -3.85 -9.40 17.63
CA ILE A 208 -3.04 -10.12 16.63
C ILE A 208 -2.93 -11.60 17.02
N ASP A 209 -2.64 -11.91 18.28
CA ASP A 209 -2.53 -13.27 18.79
C ASP A 209 -3.82 -14.08 18.62
N ARG A 210 -4.97 -13.43 18.87
CA ARG A 210 -6.29 -14.07 18.79
C ARG A 210 -6.74 -14.35 17.36
N PHE A 211 -6.42 -13.46 16.42
CA PHE A 211 -6.96 -13.50 15.05
C PHE A 211 -5.95 -13.92 13.98
N SER A 212 -4.68 -14.14 14.34
CA SER A 212 -3.68 -14.75 13.45
C SER A 212 -3.85 -16.27 13.37
N GLY A 213 -3.43 -16.85 12.26
CA GLY A 213 -3.35 -18.30 12.09
C GLY A 213 -2.17 -18.94 12.82
N SER A 214 -1.94 -20.21 12.52
CA SER A 214 -0.84 -21.01 13.07
C SER A 214 0.39 -21.02 12.17
N ASN A 215 0.55 -20.08 11.24
CA ASN A 215 1.75 -20.05 10.41
C ASN A 215 2.97 -19.61 11.22
N MET A 216 4.13 -20.06 10.76
CA MET A 216 5.43 -19.76 11.35
C MET A 216 5.67 -18.25 11.35
N ALA A 217 5.96 -17.68 12.53
CA ALA A 217 6.25 -16.26 12.70
C ALA A 217 5.18 -15.27 12.18
N GLU A 218 3.93 -15.71 11.99
CA GLU A 218 2.84 -14.89 11.45
C GLU A 218 2.56 -13.63 12.27
N LYS A 219 2.61 -13.75 13.60
CA LYS A 219 2.25 -12.66 14.52
C LYS A 219 3.29 -11.54 14.46
N VAL A 220 4.57 -11.91 14.43
CA VAL A 220 5.68 -10.96 14.30
C VAL A 220 5.66 -10.30 12.93
N LEU A 221 5.48 -11.08 11.85
CA LEU A 221 5.35 -10.52 10.51
C LEU A 221 4.15 -9.56 10.41
N THR A 222 3.03 -9.87 11.06
CA THR A 222 1.87 -8.97 11.12
C THR A 222 2.21 -7.65 11.80
N GLN A 223 2.96 -7.66 12.90
CA GLN A 223 3.44 -6.45 13.56
C GLN A 223 4.37 -5.64 12.65
N GLU A 224 5.34 -6.28 11.99
CA GLU A 224 6.25 -5.62 11.02
C GLU A 224 5.47 -4.92 9.90
N ILE A 225 4.48 -5.61 9.31
CA ILE A 225 3.63 -5.03 8.27
C ILE A 225 2.87 -3.81 8.80
N ILE A 226 2.31 -3.88 10.01
CA ILE A 226 1.62 -2.73 10.62
C ILE A 226 2.57 -1.54 10.76
N LEU A 227 3.78 -1.75 11.28
CA LEU A 227 4.80 -0.71 11.44
C LEU A 227 5.17 -0.07 10.09
N HIS A 228 5.37 -0.89 9.05
CA HIS A 228 5.67 -0.38 7.70
C HIS A 228 4.51 0.43 7.12
N LEU A 229 3.27 -0.04 7.27
CA LEU A 229 2.08 0.68 6.80
C LEU A 229 1.90 2.00 7.55
N GLY A 230 2.11 2.01 8.87
CA GLY A 230 2.09 3.22 9.69
C GLY A 230 3.08 4.27 9.19
N TYR A 231 4.32 3.85 8.96
CA TYR A 231 5.35 4.74 8.44
C TYR A 231 5.00 5.25 7.02
N LEU A 232 4.55 4.37 6.11
CA LEU A 232 4.16 4.77 4.75
C LEU A 232 3.02 5.78 4.75
N ILE A 233 2.02 5.60 5.61
CA ILE A 233 0.89 6.53 5.75
C ILE A 233 1.34 7.91 6.23
N LYS A 234 2.39 7.95 7.04
CA LYS A 234 2.97 9.20 7.54
C LYS A 234 3.79 9.93 6.47
N VAL A 235 4.58 9.19 5.69
CA VAL A 235 5.53 9.78 4.73
C VAL A 235 4.92 10.02 3.35
N GLU A 236 4.05 9.13 2.87
CA GLU A 236 3.40 9.18 1.55
C GLU A 236 1.89 8.86 1.68
N PRO A 237 1.10 9.75 2.34
CA PRO A 237 -0.33 9.53 2.59
C PRO A 237 -1.17 9.31 1.32
N GLU A 238 -0.75 9.89 0.19
CA GLU A 238 -1.39 9.75 -1.12
C GLU A 238 -1.48 8.30 -1.61
N LEU A 239 -0.57 7.42 -1.18
CA LEU A 239 -0.62 5.99 -1.49
C LEU A 239 -1.84 5.28 -0.90
N PHE A 240 -2.56 5.94 0.02
CA PHE A 240 -3.68 5.38 0.74
C PHE A 240 -4.98 6.16 0.53
N GLU A 241 -5.04 7.15 -0.37
CA GLU A 241 -6.21 8.03 -0.52
C GLU A 241 -7.52 7.24 -0.67
N ASN A 242 -7.53 6.23 -1.54
CA ASN A 242 -8.70 5.39 -1.80
C ASN A 242 -8.77 4.11 -0.94
N ILE A 243 -7.98 4.05 0.14
CA ILE A 243 -7.94 2.89 1.06
C ILE A 243 -8.43 3.33 2.44
N LEU A 244 -9.66 2.94 2.77
CA LEU A 244 -10.28 3.22 4.08
C LEU A 244 -9.96 2.17 5.15
N THR A 245 -9.55 0.98 4.75
CA THR A 245 -9.31 -0.13 5.68
C THR A 245 -8.08 -0.89 5.26
N LEU A 246 -7.04 -0.78 6.08
CA LEU A 246 -5.78 -1.49 5.91
C LEU A 246 -5.96 -2.87 6.53
N ARG A 247 -5.75 -3.94 5.77
CA ARG A 247 -5.78 -5.31 6.30
C ARG A 247 -4.40 -5.90 6.20
N SER A 248 -3.69 -5.99 7.33
CA SER A 248 -2.28 -6.42 7.35
C SER A 248 -2.07 -7.77 6.65
N TRP A 249 -2.99 -8.72 6.82
CA TRP A 249 -2.93 -10.03 6.17
C TRP A 249 -2.98 -9.96 4.63
N TYR A 250 -3.73 -9.04 4.04
CA TYR A 250 -3.79 -8.88 2.58
C TYR A 250 -2.46 -8.43 2.00
N PHE A 251 -1.71 -7.58 2.72
CA PHE A 251 -0.36 -7.20 2.33
C PHE A 251 0.60 -8.38 2.39
N ILE A 252 0.49 -9.24 3.41
CA ILE A 252 1.26 -10.49 3.48
C ILE A 252 0.93 -11.39 2.28
N GLN A 253 -0.35 -11.64 1.99
CA GLN A 253 -0.77 -12.46 0.85
C GLN A 253 -0.29 -11.90 -0.49
N LEU A 254 -0.29 -10.58 -0.63
CA LEU A 254 0.20 -9.88 -1.82
C LEU A 254 1.70 -10.09 -2.01
N LEU A 255 2.49 -9.92 -0.95
CA LEU A 255 3.93 -10.18 -0.98
C LEU A 255 4.24 -11.65 -1.28
N VAL A 256 3.54 -12.59 -0.63
CA VAL A 256 3.67 -14.03 -0.90
C VAL A 256 3.33 -14.34 -2.36
N GLY A 257 2.25 -13.77 -2.89
CA GLY A 257 1.85 -13.96 -4.28
C GLY A 257 2.86 -13.39 -5.28
N GLN A 258 3.50 -12.26 -4.96
CA GLN A 258 4.58 -11.69 -5.76
C GLN A 258 5.81 -12.60 -5.76
N ILE A 259 6.27 -13.06 -4.59
CA ILE A 259 7.42 -13.95 -4.47
C ILE A 259 7.15 -15.27 -5.19
N SER A 260 5.96 -15.86 -4.99
CA SER A 260 5.52 -17.07 -5.68
C SER A 260 5.63 -16.94 -7.21
N ARG A 261 5.21 -15.80 -7.79
CA ARG A 261 5.35 -15.56 -9.24
C ARG A 261 6.79 -15.30 -9.67
N GLN A 262 7.57 -14.57 -8.89
CA GLN A 262 8.96 -14.21 -9.22
C GLN A 262 9.89 -15.42 -9.18
N GLU A 263 9.71 -16.29 -8.19
CA GLU A 263 10.58 -17.44 -7.94
C GLU A 263 9.97 -18.77 -8.42
N ASN A 264 8.74 -18.74 -8.95
CA ASN A 264 7.97 -19.91 -9.37
C ASN A 264 7.83 -20.96 -8.24
N LEU A 265 7.50 -20.48 -7.04
CA LEU A 265 7.34 -21.29 -5.82
C LEU A 265 5.87 -21.50 -5.46
N PRO A 266 5.50 -22.64 -4.85
CA PRO A 266 4.18 -22.79 -4.23
C PRO A 266 4.02 -21.80 -3.07
N PHE A 267 2.78 -21.42 -2.75
CA PHE A 267 2.51 -20.36 -1.75
C PHE A 267 3.13 -20.62 -0.37
N GLY A 268 3.20 -21.88 0.08
CA GLY A 268 3.83 -22.23 1.35
C GLY A 268 5.32 -21.90 1.36
N GLU A 269 6.06 -22.28 0.32
CA GLU A 269 7.49 -21.99 0.18
C GLU A 269 7.74 -20.50 -0.05
N ALA A 270 6.86 -19.82 -0.80
CA ALA A 270 6.93 -18.37 -0.98
C ALA A 270 6.72 -17.62 0.35
N TYR A 271 5.88 -18.14 1.25
CA TYR A 271 5.74 -17.60 2.60
C TYR A 271 7.00 -17.79 3.43
N LEU A 272 7.63 -18.97 3.38
CA LEU A 272 8.94 -19.18 4.04
C LEU A 272 10.04 -18.29 3.44
N ALA A 273 10.00 -18.06 2.13
CA ALA A 273 10.89 -17.10 1.48
C ALA A 273 10.67 -15.67 1.97
N LEU A 274 9.41 -15.24 2.13
CA LEU A 274 9.09 -13.93 2.74
C LEU A 274 9.68 -13.79 4.14
N LEU A 275 9.62 -14.83 4.97
CA LEU A 275 10.23 -14.80 6.31
C LEU A 275 11.75 -14.63 6.31
N ARG A 276 12.44 -14.87 5.19
CA ARG A 276 13.89 -14.64 5.05
C ARG A 276 14.23 -13.23 4.58
N ILE A 277 13.26 -12.47 4.09
CA ILE A 277 13.47 -11.12 3.57
C ILE A 277 13.75 -10.14 4.72
N ALA A 278 14.71 -9.23 4.54
CA ALA A 278 15.02 -8.20 5.53
C ALA A 278 13.85 -7.22 5.73
N PRO A 279 13.65 -6.65 6.93
CA PRO A 279 12.55 -5.71 7.18
C PRO A 279 12.51 -4.52 6.19
N HIS A 280 13.67 -3.96 5.83
CA HIS A 280 13.73 -2.84 4.87
C HIS A 280 13.34 -3.24 3.44
N ASP A 281 13.55 -4.51 3.06
CA ASP A 281 13.13 -5.04 1.77
C ASP A 281 11.62 -5.30 1.75
N ILE A 282 11.03 -5.74 2.86
CA ILE A 282 9.57 -5.84 3.01
C ILE A 282 8.94 -4.45 2.84
N TYR A 283 9.48 -3.44 3.53
CA TYR A 283 9.07 -2.05 3.37
C TYR A 283 9.13 -1.60 1.90
N SER A 284 10.27 -1.83 1.24
CA SER A 284 10.49 -1.41 -0.15
C SER A 284 9.51 -2.08 -1.11
N ARG A 285 9.21 -3.38 -0.91
CA ARG A 285 8.23 -4.13 -1.70
C ARG A 285 6.80 -3.63 -1.48
N LEU A 286 6.41 -3.36 -0.24
CA LEU A 286 5.10 -2.78 0.08
C LEU A 286 4.92 -1.42 -0.59
N ARG A 287 5.91 -0.55 -0.44
CA ARG A 287 5.92 0.79 -1.05
C ARG A 287 5.81 0.71 -2.57
N ALA A 288 6.62 -0.13 -3.21
CA ALA A 288 6.59 -0.31 -4.66
C ALA A 288 5.22 -0.81 -5.14
N THR A 289 4.60 -1.72 -4.38
CA THR A 289 3.28 -2.27 -4.71
C THR A 289 2.18 -1.22 -4.64
N LEU A 290 2.17 -0.42 -3.56
CA LEU A 290 1.22 0.67 -3.41
C LEU A 290 1.43 1.74 -4.49
N LYS A 291 2.68 2.09 -4.82
CA LYS A 291 2.98 3.01 -5.92
C LYS A 291 2.49 2.52 -7.27
N ALA A 292 2.74 1.25 -7.59
CA ALA A 292 2.28 0.65 -8.83
C ALA A 292 0.75 0.71 -8.91
N PHE A 293 0.04 0.36 -7.84
CA PHE A 293 -1.41 0.46 -7.78
C PHE A 293 -1.91 1.90 -7.98
N THR A 294 -1.35 2.87 -7.28
CA THR A 294 -1.72 4.29 -7.44
C THR A 294 -1.44 4.79 -8.86
N GLN A 295 -0.34 4.35 -9.47
CA GLN A 295 -0.03 4.68 -10.86
C GLN A 295 -1.05 4.06 -11.83
N GLU A 296 -1.40 2.78 -11.68
CA GLU A 296 -2.41 2.12 -12.51
C GLU A 296 -3.77 2.83 -12.43
N VAL A 297 -4.18 3.24 -11.23
CA VAL A 297 -5.41 4.02 -11.03
C VAL A 297 -5.30 5.39 -11.71
N THR A 298 -4.15 6.05 -11.60
CA THR A 298 -3.91 7.35 -12.24
C THR A 298 -3.95 7.22 -13.77
N ASP A 299 -3.29 6.21 -14.33
CA ASP A 299 -3.26 5.94 -15.77
C ASP A 299 -4.67 5.62 -16.29
N PHE A 300 -5.47 4.90 -15.51
CA PHE A 300 -6.89 4.66 -15.82
C PHE A 300 -7.67 5.98 -15.96
N TYR A 301 -7.54 6.90 -15.00
CA TYR A 301 -8.16 8.24 -15.12
C TYR A 301 -7.58 9.05 -16.28
N GLN A 302 -6.31 8.86 -16.62
CA GLN A 302 -5.73 9.54 -17.77
C GLN A 302 -6.34 9.10 -19.11
N GLN A 303 -6.82 7.86 -19.21
CA GLN A 303 -7.54 7.35 -20.39
C GLN A 303 -8.93 8.00 -20.56
N GLU A 304 -9.46 8.66 -19.54
CA GLU A 304 -10.69 9.45 -19.63
C GLU A 304 -10.48 10.80 -20.34
N ASN A 305 -9.22 11.23 -20.55
CA ASN A 305 -8.94 12.46 -21.29
C ASN A 305 -9.25 12.34 -22.79
N LEU A 306 -9.65 13.46 -23.37
CA LEU A 306 -10.08 13.58 -24.75
C LEU A 306 -9.00 14.26 -25.58
N ASN A 307 -8.51 13.57 -26.61
CA ASN A 307 -7.71 14.18 -27.65
C ASN A 307 -8.65 14.87 -28.62
N ALA A 308 -8.43 16.17 -28.83
CA ALA A 308 -9.25 16.97 -29.71
C ALA A 308 -8.41 17.64 -30.80
N SER A 309 -9.02 17.85 -31.96
CA SER A 309 -8.46 18.63 -33.06
C SER A 309 -9.40 19.76 -33.44
N GLY A 310 -8.84 20.83 -34.02
CA GLY A 310 -9.57 22.07 -34.31
C GLY A 310 -9.54 23.07 -33.16
N THR A 311 -10.21 24.21 -33.35
CA THR A 311 -10.29 25.28 -32.33
C THR A 311 -11.72 25.36 -31.79
N LEU A 312 -11.87 25.26 -30.46
CA LEU A 312 -13.16 25.45 -29.80
C LEU A 312 -13.37 26.94 -29.49
N ALA A 313 -14.31 27.58 -30.17
CA ALA A 313 -14.65 28.99 -29.98
C ALA A 313 -15.77 29.14 -28.93
N LEU A 314 -15.38 29.34 -27.66
CA LEU A 314 -16.31 29.52 -26.54
C LEU A 314 -17.06 30.87 -26.57
N ASN A 315 -16.46 31.90 -27.19
CA ASN A 315 -16.98 33.28 -27.19
C ASN A 315 -18.21 33.48 -28.09
N THR A 316 -18.54 32.48 -28.91
CA THR A 316 -19.67 32.46 -29.86
C THR A 316 -20.77 31.50 -29.43
N VAL A 317 -20.66 30.88 -28.25
CA VAL A 317 -21.78 30.15 -27.66
C VAL A 317 -22.81 31.21 -27.28
N GLU A 318 -23.66 31.59 -28.22
CA GLU A 318 -24.84 32.39 -27.93
C GLU A 318 -25.53 31.70 -26.76
N ALA A 319 -25.52 32.37 -25.61
CA ALA A 319 -26.34 32.05 -24.46
C ALA A 319 -27.80 32.33 -24.85
N SER A 320 -28.31 31.56 -25.81
CA SER A 320 -29.63 31.73 -26.38
C SER A 320 -30.06 30.39 -26.97
N ILE A 321 -30.77 29.65 -26.11
CA ILE A 321 -32.00 28.86 -26.31
C ILE A 321 -31.96 27.65 -25.33
N VAL A 322 -31.96 27.94 -24.02
CA VAL A 322 -32.86 27.19 -23.09
C VAL A 322 -34.23 27.88 -23.09
N SER A 323 -34.48 28.75 -24.09
CA SER A 323 -35.66 29.59 -24.29
C SER A 323 -36.87 28.77 -24.77
N GLU A 324 -37.31 27.83 -23.96
CA GLU A 324 -38.72 27.78 -23.56
C GLU A 324 -38.70 27.85 -22.04
N ALA A 325 -39.24 28.93 -21.49
CA ALA A 325 -39.22 29.28 -20.08
C ALA A 325 -39.89 28.19 -19.22
N VAL A 326 -39.15 27.14 -18.89
CA VAL A 326 -39.52 26.25 -17.79
C VAL A 326 -39.03 26.92 -16.52
N GLU A 327 -39.85 27.82 -15.97
CA GLU A 327 -39.63 28.29 -14.61
C GLU A 327 -39.99 27.14 -13.67
N SER A 328 -38.99 26.65 -12.94
CA SER A 328 -39.18 25.65 -11.89
C SER A 328 -38.56 26.15 -10.60
N ASP A 329 -39.34 26.09 -9.52
CA ASP A 329 -38.86 26.39 -8.17
C ASP A 329 -37.97 25.26 -7.61
N ASN A 330 -37.98 24.06 -8.24
CA ASN A 330 -37.21 22.91 -7.81
C ASN A 330 -36.73 22.05 -8.98
N TRP A 331 -35.51 22.32 -9.43
CA TRP A 331 -34.87 21.60 -10.53
C TRP A 331 -34.65 20.11 -10.27
N ALA A 332 -34.48 19.67 -9.02
CA ALA A 332 -34.31 18.25 -8.72
C ALA A 332 -35.59 17.48 -9.02
N THR A 333 -36.75 18.00 -8.58
CA THR A 333 -38.06 17.40 -8.88
C THR A 333 -38.36 17.47 -10.38
N TRP A 334 -38.08 18.62 -11.01
CA TRP A 334 -38.25 18.77 -12.46
C TRP A 334 -37.43 17.73 -13.26
N ARG A 335 -36.21 17.40 -12.81
CA ARG A 335 -35.39 16.37 -13.46
C ARG A 335 -35.97 14.97 -13.32
N VAL A 336 -36.48 14.62 -12.15
CA VAL A 336 -37.18 13.33 -11.95
C VAL A 336 -38.36 13.23 -12.89
N GLU A 337 -39.22 14.25 -12.95
CA GLU A 337 -40.42 14.26 -13.80
C GLU A 337 -40.06 14.21 -15.29
N SER A 338 -39.10 15.02 -15.72
CA SER A 338 -38.65 15.10 -17.11
C SER A 338 -37.92 13.82 -17.54
N GLY A 339 -37.15 13.20 -16.65
CA GLY A 339 -36.47 11.94 -16.93
C GLY A 339 -37.42 10.75 -17.06
N MET A 340 -38.60 10.81 -16.44
CA MET A 340 -39.63 9.77 -16.58
C MET A 340 -40.43 9.88 -17.88
N LEU A 341 -40.92 11.09 -18.22
CA LEU A 341 -41.94 11.29 -19.27
C LEU A 341 -41.69 12.54 -20.15
N GLY A 342 -40.58 13.25 -19.94
CA GLY A 342 -40.33 14.55 -20.57
C GLY A 342 -40.33 14.49 -22.10
N PRO A 343 -41.04 15.41 -22.78
CA PRO A 343 -41.00 15.48 -24.23
C PRO A 343 -39.58 15.86 -24.69
N ARG A 344 -39.11 15.20 -25.74
CA ARG A 344 -37.83 15.54 -26.38
C ARG A 344 -38.05 16.59 -27.46
N LYS A 345 -37.06 17.46 -27.69
CA LYS A 345 -37.05 18.35 -28.86
C LYS A 345 -37.20 17.52 -30.13
N ALA A 346 -37.93 18.03 -31.12
CA ALA A 346 -38.14 17.35 -32.39
C ALA A 346 -36.82 17.00 -33.11
N THR A 347 -35.76 17.76 -32.84
CA THR A 347 -34.43 17.57 -33.43
C THR A 347 -33.48 16.73 -32.58
N PHE A 348 -33.85 16.32 -31.36
CA PHE A 348 -32.94 15.71 -30.37
C PHE A 348 -32.08 14.57 -30.95
N TYR A 349 -32.72 13.52 -31.48
CA TYR A 349 -31.98 12.39 -32.07
C TYR A 349 -31.19 12.77 -33.32
N LYS A 350 -31.69 13.75 -34.09
CA LYS A 350 -31.00 14.26 -35.27
C LYS A 350 -29.74 15.03 -34.88
N ASP A 351 -29.80 15.81 -33.81
CA ASP A 351 -28.65 16.57 -33.30
C ASP A 351 -27.57 15.62 -32.73
N ILE A 352 -27.96 14.54 -32.03
CA ILE A 352 -27.02 13.49 -31.59
C ILE A 352 -26.35 12.79 -32.77
N TRP A 353 -27.09 12.54 -33.84
CA TRP A 353 -26.52 11.95 -35.06
C TRP A 353 -25.42 12.84 -35.67
N TYR A 354 -25.60 14.17 -35.65
CA TYR A 354 -24.56 15.10 -36.08
C TYR A 354 -23.40 15.19 -35.09
N LEU A 355 -23.67 15.11 -33.78
CA LEU A 355 -22.61 15.03 -32.77
C LEU A 355 -21.67 13.84 -33.04
N LEU A 356 -22.22 12.67 -33.40
CA LEU A 356 -21.44 11.48 -33.76
C LEU A 356 -20.57 11.65 -35.01
N LYS A 357 -20.78 12.68 -35.83
CA LYS A 357 -19.86 13.00 -36.94
C LYS A 357 -18.57 13.66 -36.45
N GLN A 358 -18.57 14.21 -35.25
CA GLN A 358 -17.46 14.98 -34.68
C GLN A 358 -16.81 14.29 -33.47
N CYS A 359 -17.22 13.07 -33.13
CA CYS A 359 -16.55 12.23 -32.13
C CYS A 359 -16.43 10.78 -32.59
N SER A 360 -15.49 10.01 -32.03
CA SER A 360 -15.30 8.60 -32.40
C SER A 360 -16.52 7.73 -32.05
N ALA A 361 -17.08 7.95 -30.86
CA ALA A 361 -18.32 7.36 -30.39
C ALA A 361 -18.93 8.16 -29.24
N LEU A 362 -20.19 7.85 -28.92
CA LEU A 362 -20.85 8.21 -27.68
C LEU A 362 -21.01 6.97 -26.82
N VAL A 363 -20.73 7.06 -25.52
CA VAL A 363 -21.03 5.99 -24.56
C VAL A 363 -22.10 6.49 -23.60
N ILE A 364 -23.31 5.95 -23.73
CA ILE A 364 -24.52 6.38 -23.00
C ILE A 364 -24.90 5.28 -22.00
N GLY A 365 -24.89 5.63 -20.70
CA GLY A 365 -25.07 4.67 -19.60
C GLY A 365 -23.76 3.98 -19.22
N ASP A 366 -23.84 2.71 -18.82
CA ASP A 366 -22.71 1.96 -18.26
C ASP A 366 -21.52 1.84 -19.24
N ARG A 367 -20.42 2.51 -18.90
CA ARG A 367 -19.18 2.53 -19.70
C ARG A 367 -18.50 1.18 -19.90
N TYR A 368 -18.83 0.18 -19.08
CA TYR A 368 -18.26 -1.16 -19.19
C TYR A 368 -19.08 -2.09 -20.10
N ARG A 369 -20.24 -1.66 -20.58
CA ARG A 369 -21.08 -2.40 -21.53
C ARG A 369 -20.78 -1.98 -22.96
N ILE A 370 -20.40 -2.94 -23.80
CA ILE A 370 -20.16 -2.68 -25.23
C ILE A 370 -21.43 -2.15 -25.90
N GLU A 371 -22.61 -2.59 -25.45
CA GLU A 371 -23.89 -2.19 -26.05
C GLU A 371 -24.22 -0.71 -25.84
N SER A 372 -23.62 -0.07 -24.81
CA SER A 372 -23.76 1.35 -24.47
C SER A 372 -22.95 2.27 -25.37
N ARG A 373 -22.02 1.71 -26.18
CA ARG A 373 -21.25 2.46 -27.16
C ARG A 373 -22.01 2.58 -28.48
N VAL A 374 -22.13 3.80 -28.99
CA VAL A 374 -22.65 4.13 -30.32
C VAL A 374 -21.53 4.81 -31.09
N GLY A 375 -20.88 4.07 -31.97
CA GLY A 375 -19.76 4.58 -32.76
C GLY A 375 -20.19 5.44 -33.95
N SER A 376 -19.27 6.28 -34.41
CA SER A 376 -19.46 7.13 -35.60
C SER A 376 -19.74 6.32 -36.87
N GLU A 377 -19.36 5.04 -36.94
CA GLU A 377 -19.70 4.11 -38.03
C GLU A 377 -21.21 4.00 -38.28
N PHE A 378 -22.05 4.16 -37.25
CA PHE A 378 -23.52 4.18 -37.40
C PHE A 378 -24.00 5.29 -38.32
N THR A 379 -23.22 6.37 -38.46
CA THR A 379 -23.57 7.50 -39.32
C THR A 379 -23.25 7.24 -40.81
N LEU A 380 -22.60 6.12 -41.14
CA LEU A 380 -22.43 5.63 -42.51
C LEU A 380 -23.60 4.74 -42.94
N GLU A 381 -24.19 4.04 -41.98
CA GLU A 381 -25.28 3.08 -42.19
C GLU A 381 -26.68 3.68 -41.99
N SER A 382 -26.77 4.87 -41.40
CA SER A 382 -28.03 5.57 -41.13
C SER A 382 -28.03 7.00 -41.65
N THR A 383 -29.23 7.53 -41.88
CA THR A 383 -29.43 8.95 -42.21
C THR A 383 -29.90 9.76 -41.02
N ALA A 384 -29.58 11.06 -41.02
CA ALA A 384 -29.97 11.97 -39.95
C ALA A 384 -31.51 12.01 -39.79
N GLY A 385 -32.00 11.59 -38.62
CA GLY A 385 -33.44 11.52 -38.31
C GLY A 385 -34.10 10.17 -38.60
N GLU A 386 -33.32 9.15 -38.97
CA GLU A 386 -33.83 7.79 -39.15
C GLU A 386 -34.34 7.16 -37.84
N ARG A 387 -35.45 6.41 -37.94
CA ARG A 387 -36.12 5.81 -36.76
C ARG A 387 -35.27 4.76 -36.05
N GLY A 388 -34.48 3.97 -36.77
CA GLY A 388 -33.63 2.93 -36.18
C GLY A 388 -32.58 3.51 -35.23
N PHE A 389 -31.89 4.56 -35.67
CA PHE A 389 -30.94 5.30 -34.84
C PHE A 389 -31.63 5.91 -33.61
N ALA A 390 -32.78 6.58 -33.81
CA ALA A 390 -33.54 7.17 -32.71
C ALA A 390 -33.96 6.13 -31.65
N LEU A 391 -34.42 4.94 -32.08
CA LEU A 391 -34.78 3.85 -31.16
C LEU A 391 -33.57 3.32 -30.39
N LYS A 392 -32.40 3.20 -31.03
CA LYS A 392 -31.17 2.76 -30.35
C LYS A 392 -30.76 3.72 -29.25
N ILE A 393 -30.74 5.03 -29.54
CA ILE A 393 -30.45 6.07 -28.53
C ILE A 393 -31.50 6.06 -27.42
N ASP A 394 -32.79 5.95 -27.77
CA ASP A 394 -33.87 5.93 -26.78
C ASP A 394 -33.77 4.71 -25.85
N THR A 395 -33.46 3.52 -26.37
CA THR A 395 -33.22 2.32 -25.54
C THR A 395 -32.08 2.55 -24.55
N LEU A 396 -30.96 3.13 -24.98
CA LEU A 396 -29.84 3.43 -24.09
C LEU A 396 -30.22 4.42 -22.98
N LEU A 397 -31.02 5.44 -23.31
CA LEU A 397 -31.52 6.37 -22.30
C LEU A 397 -32.51 5.70 -21.34
N GLN A 398 -33.38 4.81 -21.83
CA GLN A 398 -34.33 4.07 -20.99
C GLN A 398 -33.65 3.07 -20.05
N ASP A 399 -32.52 2.49 -20.46
CA ASP A 399 -31.69 1.59 -19.63
C ASP A 399 -31.11 2.30 -18.40
N ILE A 400 -31.01 3.65 -18.40
CA ILE A 400 -30.62 4.43 -17.23
C ILE A 400 -31.76 4.42 -16.20
N HIS A 401 -31.57 3.75 -15.07
CA HIS A 401 -32.63 3.53 -14.08
C HIS A 401 -33.06 4.77 -13.29
N ALA A 402 -32.11 5.64 -12.91
CA ALA A 402 -32.42 6.86 -12.15
C ALA A 402 -32.92 7.97 -13.09
N PRO A 403 -34.19 8.42 -12.97
CA PRO A 403 -34.77 9.37 -13.91
C PRO A 403 -34.07 10.74 -13.87
N GLU A 404 -33.68 11.24 -12.71
CA GLU A 404 -32.93 12.49 -12.57
C GLU A 404 -31.56 12.45 -13.28
N TYR A 405 -30.88 11.29 -13.22
CA TYR A 405 -29.61 11.08 -13.91
C TYR A 405 -29.81 10.89 -15.42
N ARG A 406 -30.88 10.19 -15.83
CA ARG A 406 -31.29 10.10 -17.23
C ARG A 406 -31.54 11.50 -17.81
N GLN A 407 -32.21 12.37 -17.06
CA GLN A 407 -32.44 13.75 -17.48
C GLN A 407 -31.12 14.54 -17.61
N LEU A 408 -30.18 14.40 -16.67
CA LEU A 408 -28.84 15.00 -16.82
C LEU A 408 -28.10 14.48 -18.05
N THR A 409 -28.25 13.20 -18.38
CA THR A 409 -27.66 12.62 -19.59
C THR A 409 -28.25 13.24 -20.86
N ILE A 410 -29.55 13.49 -20.87
CA ILE A 410 -30.24 14.21 -21.96
C ILE A 410 -29.73 15.65 -22.06
N GLU A 411 -29.66 16.38 -20.94
CA GLU A 411 -29.12 17.75 -20.88
C GLU A 411 -27.67 17.80 -21.40
N ALA A 412 -26.81 16.85 -21.00
CA ALA A 412 -25.44 16.75 -21.46
C ALA A 412 -25.35 16.48 -22.97
N LEU A 413 -26.15 15.56 -23.51
CA LEU A 413 -26.21 15.30 -24.95
C LEU A 413 -26.68 16.53 -25.74
N GLU A 414 -27.67 17.26 -25.25
CA GLU A 414 -28.13 18.51 -25.88
C GLU A 414 -27.04 19.59 -25.83
N SER A 415 -26.36 19.73 -24.69
CA SER A 415 -25.24 20.66 -24.50
C SER A 415 -24.11 20.38 -25.48
N MET A 416 -23.63 19.12 -25.53
CA MET A 416 -22.57 18.69 -26.43
C MET A 416 -22.99 18.83 -27.90
N SER A 417 -24.20 18.40 -28.26
CA SER A 417 -24.69 18.54 -29.65
C SER A 417 -24.72 20.00 -30.10
N ARG A 418 -25.16 20.92 -29.23
CA ARG A 418 -25.18 22.35 -29.51
C ARG A 418 -23.77 22.92 -29.65
N LEU A 419 -22.88 22.61 -28.71
CA LEU A 419 -21.50 23.11 -28.71
C LEU A 419 -20.75 22.67 -29.97
N PHE A 420 -20.83 21.39 -30.33
CA PHE A 420 -20.12 20.83 -31.50
C PHE A 420 -20.70 21.35 -32.81
N LYS A 421 -22.03 21.51 -32.90
CA LYS A 421 -22.69 22.12 -34.06
C LYS A 421 -22.29 23.58 -34.29
N GLN A 422 -22.00 24.32 -33.21
CA GLN A 422 -21.44 25.68 -33.29
C GLN A 422 -19.95 25.71 -33.65
N ASN A 423 -19.26 24.57 -33.54
CA ASN A 423 -17.83 24.42 -33.83
C ASN A 423 -17.58 23.27 -34.82
N PRO A 424 -17.94 23.41 -36.11
CA PRO A 424 -17.90 22.29 -37.07
C PRO A 424 -16.50 21.70 -37.31
N GLU A 425 -15.45 22.50 -37.11
CA GLU A 425 -14.06 22.07 -37.26
C GLU A 425 -13.52 21.34 -36.02
N PHE A 426 -14.22 21.41 -34.89
CA PHE A 426 -13.82 20.76 -33.65
C PHE A 426 -14.21 19.28 -33.67
N HIS A 427 -13.24 18.41 -33.43
CA HIS A 427 -13.41 16.96 -33.43
C HIS A 427 -12.73 16.34 -32.21
N ILE A 428 -13.33 15.27 -31.68
CA ILE A 428 -12.75 14.45 -30.61
C ILE A 428 -12.41 13.07 -31.16
N GLU A 429 -11.16 12.65 -31.00
CA GLU A 429 -10.68 11.37 -31.51
C GLU A 429 -11.06 10.19 -30.60
N ASN A 430 -11.38 10.47 -29.34
CA ASN A 430 -11.77 9.47 -28.34
C ASN A 430 -13.30 9.28 -28.30
N ASP A 431 -13.72 8.21 -27.61
CA ASP A 431 -15.12 8.00 -27.25
C ASP A 431 -15.52 9.05 -26.19
N LEU A 432 -16.62 9.78 -26.44
CA LEU A 432 -17.18 10.70 -25.46
C LEU A 432 -18.07 9.91 -24.50
N ILE A 433 -17.54 9.65 -23.29
CA ILE A 433 -18.23 8.89 -22.24
C ILE A 433 -19.06 9.86 -21.38
N LEU A 434 -20.40 9.73 -21.46
CA LEU A 434 -21.30 10.68 -20.80
C LEU A 434 -21.20 10.61 -19.28
N ASP A 435 -21.01 9.42 -18.70
CA ASP A 435 -20.83 9.26 -17.24
C ASP A 435 -19.58 9.98 -16.72
N VAL A 436 -18.49 9.94 -17.48
CA VAL A 436 -17.24 10.66 -17.15
C VAL A 436 -17.49 12.16 -17.25
N LEU A 437 -18.08 12.63 -18.36
CA LEU A 437 -18.39 14.05 -18.56
C LEU A 437 -19.26 14.61 -17.43
N ILE A 438 -20.35 13.92 -17.07
CA ILE A 438 -21.26 14.34 -16.00
C ILE A 438 -20.55 14.30 -14.64
N GLY A 439 -19.75 13.25 -14.37
CA GLY A 439 -18.96 13.18 -13.14
C GLY A 439 -17.98 14.34 -12.99
N HIS A 440 -17.29 14.71 -14.07
CA HIS A 440 -16.43 15.89 -14.12
C HIS A 440 -17.21 17.20 -14.01
N ALA A 441 -18.44 17.28 -14.55
CA ALA A 441 -19.30 18.45 -14.42
C ALA A 441 -19.77 18.66 -12.97
N VAL A 442 -20.11 17.58 -12.27
CA VAL A 442 -20.42 17.62 -10.83
C VAL A 442 -19.23 18.13 -10.04
N LYS A 443 -18.03 17.62 -10.32
CA LYS A 443 -16.79 18.09 -9.69
C LYS A 443 -16.54 19.57 -10.00
N PHE A 444 -16.57 19.96 -11.27
CA PHE A 444 -16.37 21.34 -11.71
C PHE A 444 -17.34 22.31 -11.02
N ALA A 445 -18.64 22.00 -10.99
CA ALA A 445 -19.64 22.84 -10.35
C ALA A 445 -19.46 22.93 -8.82
N TRP A 446 -19.01 21.86 -8.19
CA TRP A 446 -18.68 21.86 -6.76
C TRP A 446 -17.49 22.77 -6.45
N GLU A 447 -16.40 22.62 -7.21
CA GLU A 447 -15.17 23.41 -7.03
C GLU A 447 -15.42 24.92 -7.24
N GLN A 448 -16.24 25.28 -8.23
CA GLN A 448 -16.63 26.68 -8.48
C GLN A 448 -17.41 27.31 -7.32
N ARG A 449 -18.15 26.51 -6.54
CA ARG A 449 -19.03 27.00 -5.46
C ARG A 449 -18.39 26.94 -4.09
N PHE A 450 -17.62 25.89 -3.79
CA PHE A 450 -17.14 25.58 -2.45
C PHE A 450 -15.62 25.58 -2.32
N GLY A 451 -14.87 25.78 -3.41
CA GLY A 451 -13.42 25.60 -3.45
C GLY A 451 -13.02 24.12 -3.60
N GLY A 452 -11.83 23.87 -4.13
CA GLY A 452 -11.40 22.52 -4.56
C GLY A 452 -11.08 21.51 -3.46
N GLU A 453 -11.17 21.89 -2.19
CA GLU A 453 -10.87 21.01 -1.07
C GLU A 453 -12.05 20.06 -0.78
N HIS A 454 -11.76 18.80 -0.46
CA HIS A 454 -12.71 17.79 0.03
C HIS A 454 -13.78 17.26 -0.95
N TYR A 455 -13.65 17.43 -2.28
CA TYR A 455 -14.60 16.81 -3.23
C TYR A 455 -14.76 15.31 -3.02
N ASN A 456 -13.65 14.58 -2.83
CA ASN A 456 -13.67 13.13 -2.64
C ASN A 456 -14.45 12.72 -1.37
N ASP A 457 -14.33 13.50 -0.28
CA ASP A 457 -15.04 13.28 0.99
C ASP A 457 -16.54 13.65 0.89
N LYS A 458 -16.87 14.60 0.01
CA LYS A 458 -18.20 15.21 -0.12
C LYS A 458 -18.94 14.84 -1.41
N ARG A 459 -18.52 13.76 -2.08
CA ARG A 459 -19.06 13.37 -3.39
C ARG A 459 -20.59 13.21 -3.40
N SER A 460 -21.17 12.65 -2.34
CA SER A 460 -22.63 12.51 -2.23
C SER A 460 -23.34 13.87 -2.17
N GLU A 461 -22.85 14.79 -1.33
CA GLU A 461 -23.39 16.15 -1.20
C GLU A 461 -23.22 16.94 -2.50
N ALA A 462 -22.12 16.69 -3.23
CA ALA A 462 -21.87 17.29 -4.53
C ALA A 462 -22.91 16.87 -5.57
N TRP A 463 -23.25 15.57 -5.65
CA TRP A 463 -24.32 15.09 -6.53
C TRP A 463 -25.68 15.68 -6.14
N GLU A 464 -26.03 15.67 -4.85
CA GLU A 464 -27.30 16.25 -4.38
C GLU A 464 -27.43 17.74 -4.72
N THR A 465 -26.32 18.48 -4.65
CA THR A 465 -26.27 19.89 -5.03
C THR A 465 -26.38 20.06 -6.54
N PHE A 466 -25.72 19.20 -7.31
CA PHE A 466 -25.75 19.24 -8.77
C PHE A 466 -27.16 19.01 -9.33
N TYR A 467 -27.93 18.07 -8.76
CA TYR A 467 -29.33 17.84 -9.14
C TYR A 467 -30.25 19.04 -8.91
N LYS A 468 -29.85 20.02 -8.09
CA LYS A 468 -30.62 21.24 -7.81
C LYS A 468 -30.24 22.42 -8.70
N LEU A 469 -29.20 22.28 -9.52
CA LEU A 469 -28.76 23.32 -10.45
C LEU A 469 -29.81 23.57 -11.54
N SER A 470 -29.93 24.81 -12.00
CA SER A 470 -30.71 25.09 -13.20
C SER A 470 -30.07 24.44 -14.45
N PRO A 471 -30.84 24.17 -15.52
CA PRO A 471 -30.31 23.67 -16.79
C PRO A 471 -29.20 24.56 -17.39
N VAL A 472 -29.21 25.87 -17.08
CA VAL A 472 -28.15 26.79 -17.51
C VAL A 472 -26.85 26.55 -16.75
N GLU A 473 -26.95 26.30 -15.44
CA GLU A 473 -25.78 26.01 -14.60
C GLU A 473 -25.19 24.63 -14.90
N THR A 474 -26.03 23.61 -15.15
CA THR A 474 -25.55 22.30 -15.59
C THR A 474 -24.90 22.36 -16.96
N ASP A 475 -25.46 23.14 -17.89
CA ASP A 475 -24.86 23.38 -19.20
C ASP A 475 -23.46 23.97 -19.12
N GLN A 476 -23.30 25.03 -18.30
CA GLN A 476 -21.98 25.62 -18.03
C GLN A 476 -21.01 24.61 -17.43
N ALA A 477 -21.49 23.76 -16.51
CA ALA A 477 -20.68 22.72 -15.90
C ALA A 477 -20.27 21.63 -16.90
N PHE A 478 -21.14 21.23 -17.83
CA PHE A 478 -20.79 20.27 -18.89
C PHE A 478 -19.73 20.83 -19.84
N ILE A 479 -19.84 22.10 -20.22
CA ILE A 479 -18.82 22.77 -21.04
C ILE A 479 -17.49 22.86 -20.27
N GLY A 480 -17.52 23.25 -18.99
CA GLY A 480 -16.35 23.30 -18.13
C GLY A 480 -15.68 21.92 -17.96
N ALA A 481 -16.48 20.86 -17.81
CA ALA A 481 -16.01 19.48 -17.74
C ALA A 481 -15.34 19.03 -19.04
N LEU A 482 -15.97 19.31 -20.20
CA LEU A 482 -15.38 19.00 -21.49
C LEU A 482 -14.01 19.68 -21.65
N MET A 483 -13.91 20.96 -21.29
CA MET A 483 -12.65 21.70 -21.34
C MET A 483 -11.57 21.11 -20.43
N ALA A 484 -11.94 20.63 -19.24
CA ALA A 484 -11.01 19.99 -18.32
C ALA A 484 -10.55 18.61 -18.82
N LEU A 485 -11.36 17.92 -19.64
CA LEU A 485 -11.04 16.62 -20.21
C LEU A 485 -10.21 16.72 -21.49
N ILE A 486 -10.26 17.84 -22.22
CA ILE A 486 -9.48 18.03 -23.46
C ILE A 486 -7.99 18.20 -23.12
N ARG A 487 -7.16 17.37 -23.74
CA ARG A 487 -5.70 17.58 -23.81
C ARG A 487 -5.36 18.33 -25.10
N THR A 488 -4.72 19.49 -24.97
CA THR A 488 -4.13 20.25 -26.09
C THR A 488 -2.72 19.77 -26.40
#